data_AF-A0A1U7MS65-F1
#
_entry.id   AF-A0A1U7MS65-F1
#
_cell.length_a   1.000
_cell.length_b   1.000
_cell.length_c   1.000
_cell.angle_alpha   90.00
_cell.angle_beta   90.00
_cell.angle_gamma   90.00
#
_symmetry.space_group_name_H-M   'P 1'
#
loop_
_entity.id
_entity.type
_entity.pdbx_description
1 polymer ?
#
loop_
_entity_poly.entity_id
_entity_poly.type
_entity_poly.pdbx_seq_one_letter_code
_entity_poly.pdbx_strand_id
1 'polypeptide(L)'
;MPDAPDPALLDVPSVEALRRTVAEQEPLLTGPPLHDSVTVRVRRVLGAAADLLELLDEDISGRPAGARTTGPVDDLDLLARDTVARAVTWVVESVGAHLRLPSRFAAGHAVEGEHPPLLALVDDLDLLGLTVDHAYDAVHRADPDHARRQREVLLTRFGTTTRPDRLVDETGVRPEHLDEQVLDDHGLQVGEDGIPRLPVPEQPDPHHAQDGQTQEDT
;
A
#
# COMPACT_ATOMS: atom_id res chain seq x y z
N MET A 1 -32.35 -9.45 18.39
CA MET A 1 -31.88 -8.07 18.16
C MET A 1 -30.67 -8.19 17.26
N PRO A 2 -30.64 -7.53 16.08
CA PRO A 2 -29.39 -7.46 15.33
C PRO A 2 -28.36 -6.78 16.22
N ASP A 3 -27.18 -7.40 16.33
CA ASP A 3 -26.06 -6.84 17.07
C ASP A 3 -25.73 -5.48 16.44
N ALA A 4 -25.42 -4.47 17.25
CA ALA A 4 -25.00 -3.20 16.68
C ALA A 4 -23.69 -3.44 15.90
N PRO A 5 -23.50 -2.83 14.72
CA PRO A 5 -22.26 -2.99 13.97
C PRO A 5 -21.08 -2.61 14.87
N ASP A 6 -20.04 -3.44 14.88
CA ASP A 6 -18.81 -3.22 15.65
C ASP A 6 -18.31 -1.79 15.39
N PRO A 7 -18.20 -0.91 16.40
CA PRO A 7 -17.79 0.47 16.20
C PRO A 7 -16.38 0.59 15.59
N ALA A 8 -15.57 -0.47 15.64
CA ALA A 8 -14.29 -0.53 14.94
C ALA A 8 -14.42 -0.62 13.40
N LEU A 9 -15.61 -0.89 12.86
CA LEU A 9 -15.89 -0.97 11.42
C LEU A 9 -16.36 0.37 10.82
N LEU A 10 -16.52 1.43 11.62
CA LEU A 10 -17.01 2.73 11.15
C LEU A 10 -15.97 3.53 10.34
N ASP A 11 -14.68 3.18 10.45
CA ASP A 11 -13.57 3.84 9.74
C ASP A 11 -13.05 2.99 8.56
N VAL A 12 -13.82 2.00 8.10
CA VAL A 12 -13.39 1.13 7.00
C VAL A 12 -13.52 1.87 5.66
N PRO A 13 -12.43 2.01 4.88
CA PRO A 13 -12.46 2.78 3.64
C PRO A 13 -13.46 2.22 2.61
N SER A 14 -13.86 3.08 1.67
CA SER A 14 -14.77 2.69 0.58
C SER A 14 -14.10 1.70 -0.38
N VAL A 15 -14.90 0.88 -1.08
CA VAL A 15 -14.38 -0.07 -2.10
C VAL A 15 -13.55 0.67 -3.15
N GLU A 16 -14.07 1.79 -3.66
CA GLU A 16 -13.37 2.61 -4.66
C GLU A 16 -12.01 3.10 -4.17
N ALA A 17 -11.97 3.61 -2.94
CA ALA A 17 -10.73 4.09 -2.36
C ALA A 17 -9.71 2.95 -2.15
N LEU A 18 -10.17 1.77 -1.71
CA LEU A 18 -9.32 0.58 -1.58
C LEU A 18 -8.79 0.10 -2.93
N ARG A 19 -9.62 0.06 -3.99
CA ARG A 19 -9.19 -0.33 -5.33
C ARG A 19 -8.09 0.58 -5.86
N ARG A 20 -8.31 1.89 -5.72
CA ARG A 20 -7.30 2.89 -6.07
C ARG A 20 -6.01 2.65 -5.30
N THR A 21 -6.08 2.48 -3.98
CA THR A 21 -4.89 2.21 -3.16
C THR A 21 -4.17 0.94 -3.60
N VAL A 22 -4.86 -0.16 -3.86
CA VAL A 22 -4.24 -1.40 -4.37
C VAL A 22 -3.50 -1.15 -5.69
N ALA A 23 -4.16 -0.48 -6.63
CA ALA A 23 -3.58 -0.16 -7.94
C ALA A 23 -2.37 0.78 -7.86
N GLU A 24 -2.39 1.75 -6.95
CA GLU A 24 -1.28 2.69 -6.71
C GLU A 24 -0.09 2.02 -6.01
N GLN A 25 -0.35 1.12 -5.04
CA GLN A 25 0.70 0.46 -4.26
C GLN A 25 1.39 -0.66 -5.03
N GLU A 26 0.71 -1.37 -5.93
CA GLU A 26 1.32 -2.48 -6.69
C GLU A 26 2.64 -2.13 -7.39
N PRO A 27 2.75 -1.05 -8.21
CA PRO A 27 4.01 -0.71 -8.87
C PRO A 27 5.10 -0.29 -7.87
N LEU A 28 4.73 0.34 -6.74
CA LEU A 28 5.67 0.77 -5.70
C LEU A 28 6.26 -0.42 -4.93
N LEU A 29 5.45 -1.46 -4.71
CA LEU A 29 5.81 -2.64 -3.91
C LEU A 29 6.32 -3.81 -4.76
N THR A 30 6.44 -3.63 -6.08
CA THR A 30 6.93 -4.68 -7.00
C THR A 30 8.11 -4.22 -7.86
N GLY A 31 8.57 -2.98 -7.66
CA GLY A 31 9.72 -2.41 -8.34
C GLY A 31 11.07 -2.85 -7.75
N PRO A 32 12.19 -2.61 -8.47
CA PRO A 32 13.52 -2.74 -7.90
C PRO A 32 13.67 -1.83 -6.66
N PRO A 33 14.39 -2.25 -5.59
CA PRO A 33 15.36 -3.36 -5.54
C PRO A 33 14.83 -4.67 -4.91
N LEU A 34 13.53 -4.95 -4.98
CA LEU A 34 12.94 -6.14 -4.35
C LEU A 34 13.40 -7.47 -4.97
N HIS A 35 13.48 -8.50 -4.13
CA HIS A 35 13.72 -9.87 -4.58
C HIS A 35 12.47 -10.42 -5.30
N ASP A 36 12.68 -11.17 -6.40
CA ASP A 36 11.61 -11.78 -7.19
C ASP A 36 10.62 -12.61 -6.36
N SER A 37 11.13 -13.32 -5.34
CA SER A 37 10.31 -14.13 -4.44
C SER A 37 9.31 -13.30 -3.63
N VAL A 38 9.68 -12.08 -3.25
CA VAL A 38 8.81 -11.11 -2.57
C VAL A 38 7.87 -10.49 -3.60
N THR A 39 8.38 -10.05 -4.75
CA THR A 39 7.60 -9.42 -5.82
C THR A 39 6.41 -10.27 -6.27
N VAL A 40 6.62 -11.56 -6.55
CA VAL A 40 5.54 -12.46 -6.99
C VAL A 40 4.47 -12.62 -5.92
N ARG A 41 4.86 -12.64 -4.64
CA ARG A 41 3.93 -12.82 -3.52
C ARG A 41 3.15 -11.57 -3.19
N VAL A 42 3.80 -10.40 -3.24
CA VAL A 42 3.12 -9.10 -3.16
C VAL A 42 2.05 -9.01 -4.25
N ARG A 43 2.38 -9.33 -5.50
CA ARG A 43 1.39 -9.37 -6.60
C ARG A 43 0.24 -10.34 -6.32
N ARG A 44 0.54 -11.53 -5.78
CA ARG A 44 -0.50 -12.49 -5.39
C ARG A 44 -1.45 -11.90 -4.35
N VAL A 45 -0.92 -11.33 -3.27
CA VAL A 45 -1.74 -10.78 -2.18
C VAL A 45 -2.58 -9.60 -2.67
N LEU A 46 -1.98 -8.69 -3.44
CA LEU A 46 -2.70 -7.53 -3.99
C LEU A 46 -3.74 -7.95 -5.03
N GLY A 47 -3.45 -8.97 -5.85
CA GLY A 47 -4.42 -9.56 -6.78
C GLY A 47 -5.60 -10.19 -6.04
N ALA A 48 -5.36 -11.02 -5.01
CA ALA A 48 -6.43 -11.60 -4.21
C ALA A 48 -7.27 -10.52 -3.48
N ALA A 49 -6.64 -9.43 -3.05
CA ALA A 49 -7.34 -8.29 -2.49
C ALA A 49 -8.20 -7.57 -3.54
N ALA A 50 -7.70 -7.39 -4.77
CA ALA A 50 -8.46 -6.83 -5.88
C ALA A 50 -9.67 -7.72 -6.25
N ASP A 51 -9.47 -9.03 -6.38
CA ASP A 51 -10.54 -10.00 -6.64
C ASP A 51 -11.64 -9.93 -5.56
N LEU A 52 -11.25 -9.77 -4.29
CA LEU A 52 -12.20 -9.57 -3.19
C LEU A 52 -12.97 -8.25 -3.31
N LEU A 53 -12.35 -7.18 -3.78
CA LEU A 53 -13.04 -5.91 -4.03
C LEU A 53 -13.94 -5.98 -5.28
N GLU A 54 -13.57 -6.76 -6.29
CA GLU A 54 -14.41 -7.06 -7.46
C GLU A 54 -15.67 -7.81 -7.04
N LEU A 55 -15.51 -8.83 -6.20
CA LEU A 55 -16.62 -9.58 -5.62
C LEU A 55 -17.64 -8.64 -4.92
N LEU A 56 -17.18 -7.64 -4.16
CA LEU A 56 -18.10 -6.69 -3.49
C LEU A 56 -18.89 -5.75 -4.43
N ASP A 57 -18.45 -5.60 -5.67
CA ASP A 57 -19.08 -4.75 -6.69
C ASP A 57 -19.96 -5.58 -7.63
N GLU A 58 -19.67 -6.87 -7.75
CA GLU A 58 -20.58 -7.83 -8.33
C GLU A 58 -21.84 -7.95 -7.45
N ASP A 59 -23.01 -7.77 -8.05
CA ASP A 59 -24.30 -8.03 -7.41
C ASP A 59 -24.44 -9.55 -7.19
N ILE A 60 -23.78 -10.11 -6.17
CA ILE A 60 -23.69 -11.56 -5.90
C ILE A 60 -25.07 -12.20 -5.64
N SER A 61 -26.16 -11.42 -5.57
CA SER A 61 -27.41 -11.94 -4.99
C SER A 61 -28.69 -11.48 -5.66
N GLY A 62 -28.79 -11.31 -6.98
CA GLY A 62 -30.08 -10.88 -7.59
C GLY A 62 -30.69 -9.64 -6.90
N ARG A 63 -29.81 -8.84 -6.31
CA ARG A 63 -30.07 -7.58 -5.61
C ARG A 63 -30.02 -6.52 -6.72
N PRO A 64 -30.94 -5.54 -6.74
CA PRO A 64 -31.02 -4.63 -7.88
C PRO A 64 -29.82 -3.68 -7.89
N ALA A 65 -28.97 -3.83 -8.91
CA ALA A 65 -27.98 -2.88 -9.35
C ALA A 65 -28.61 -1.48 -9.48
N GLY A 66 -28.37 -0.61 -8.51
CA GLY A 66 -28.92 0.75 -8.52
C GLY A 66 -29.33 1.30 -7.15
N ALA A 67 -29.42 0.47 -6.11
CA ALA A 67 -29.51 0.98 -4.75
C ALA A 67 -28.11 1.33 -4.25
N ARG A 68 -27.55 2.46 -4.72
CA ARG A 68 -26.48 3.15 -3.97
C ARG A 68 -26.93 3.23 -2.51
N THR A 69 -26.22 2.52 -1.64
CA THR A 69 -26.58 2.23 -0.26
C THR A 69 -26.87 3.52 0.51
N THR A 70 -28.15 3.85 0.60
CA THR A 70 -28.72 4.73 1.64
C THR A 70 -29.32 3.90 2.78
N GLY A 71 -28.90 2.62 2.87
CA GLY A 71 -29.23 1.69 3.95
C GLY A 71 -28.00 1.38 4.84
N PRO A 72 -28.18 0.63 5.94
CA PRO A 72 -27.05 0.14 6.72
C PRO A 72 -26.19 -0.82 5.88
N VAL A 73 -24.87 -0.68 5.95
CA VAL A 73 -23.92 -1.54 5.23
C VAL A 73 -23.99 -2.96 5.79
N ASP A 74 -24.02 -3.98 4.93
CA ASP A 74 -24.00 -5.38 5.35
C ASP A 74 -22.70 -5.70 6.12
N ASP A 75 -22.80 -6.44 7.23
CA ASP A 75 -21.65 -6.81 8.07
C ASP A 75 -20.55 -7.54 7.27
N LEU A 76 -20.94 -8.31 6.25
CA LEU A 76 -20.03 -9.07 5.39
C LEU A 76 -19.19 -8.15 4.49
N ASP A 77 -19.80 -7.11 3.91
CA ASP A 77 -19.11 -6.11 3.10
C ASP A 77 -18.11 -5.32 3.95
N LEU A 78 -18.47 -5.00 5.20
CA LEU A 78 -17.57 -4.37 6.16
C LEU A 78 -16.37 -5.26 6.48
N LEU A 79 -16.60 -6.56 6.74
CA LEU A 79 -15.55 -7.52 7.03
C LEU A 79 -14.58 -7.70 5.85
N ALA A 80 -15.11 -7.74 4.62
CA ALA A 80 -14.32 -7.85 3.40
C ALA A 80 -13.44 -6.62 3.17
N ARG A 81 -14.02 -5.41 3.28
CA ARG A 81 -13.27 -4.16 3.12
C ARG A 81 -12.21 -3.99 4.20
N ASP A 82 -12.51 -4.30 5.47
CA ASP A 82 -11.52 -4.25 6.56
C ASP A 82 -10.39 -5.26 6.35
N THR A 83 -10.71 -6.45 5.84
CA THR A 83 -9.71 -7.48 5.46
C THR A 83 -8.75 -6.93 4.41
N VAL A 84 -9.26 -6.37 3.32
CA VAL A 84 -8.43 -5.78 2.26
C VAL A 84 -7.60 -4.62 2.79
N ALA A 85 -8.22 -3.69 3.51
CA ALA A 85 -7.53 -2.51 4.05
C ALA A 85 -6.33 -2.90 4.93
N ARG A 86 -6.53 -3.89 5.82
CA ARG A 86 -5.47 -4.41 6.70
C ARG A 86 -4.40 -5.17 5.94
N ALA A 87 -4.77 -6.03 5.00
CA ALA A 87 -3.82 -6.79 4.20
C ALA A 87 -2.89 -5.85 3.43
N VAL A 88 -3.44 -4.87 2.72
CA VAL A 88 -2.65 -3.89 1.96
C VAL A 88 -1.75 -3.07 2.89
N THR A 89 -2.27 -2.64 4.04
CA THR A 89 -1.49 -1.89 5.04
C THR A 89 -0.31 -2.70 5.56
N TRP A 90 -0.54 -3.95 5.90
CA TRP A 90 0.53 -4.82 6.38
C TRP A 90 1.59 -5.07 5.32
N VAL A 91 1.20 -5.27 4.05
CA VAL A 91 2.15 -5.46 2.94
C VAL A 91 3.02 -4.21 2.77
N VAL A 92 2.41 -3.02 2.73
CA VAL A 92 3.16 -1.74 2.62
C VAL A 92 4.17 -1.59 3.75
N GLU A 93 3.75 -1.82 5.00
CA GLU A 93 4.62 -1.69 6.16
C GLU A 93 5.76 -2.72 6.15
N SER A 94 5.44 -3.98 5.88
CA SER A 94 6.39 -5.10 5.99
C SER A 94 7.42 -5.07 4.87
N VAL A 95 6.99 -4.79 3.63
CA VAL A 95 7.88 -4.60 2.48
C VAL A 95 8.74 -3.35 2.70
N GLY A 96 8.16 -2.25 3.17
CA GLY A 96 8.90 -1.03 3.51
C GLY A 96 9.94 -1.25 4.60
N ALA A 97 9.62 -2.02 5.64
CA ALA A 97 10.56 -2.40 6.70
C ALA A 97 11.70 -3.27 6.17
N HIS A 98 11.40 -4.24 5.31
CA HIS A 98 12.39 -5.09 4.67
C HIS A 98 13.38 -4.28 3.80
N LEU A 99 12.88 -3.32 3.02
CA LEU A 99 13.71 -2.47 2.16
C LEU A 99 14.64 -1.52 2.91
N ARG A 100 14.34 -1.21 4.18
CA ARG A 100 15.24 -0.42 5.05
C ARG A 100 16.41 -1.23 5.58
N LEU A 101 16.38 -2.56 5.49
CA LEU A 101 17.49 -3.41 5.91
C LEU A 101 18.63 -3.35 4.89
N PRO A 102 19.90 -3.41 5.33
CA PRO A 102 21.02 -3.62 4.43
C PRO A 102 20.83 -4.91 3.61
N SER A 103 21.04 -4.87 2.30
CA SER A 103 20.71 -5.99 1.39
C SER A 103 21.31 -7.35 1.81
N ARG A 104 22.56 -7.36 2.25
CA ARG A 104 23.21 -8.58 2.76
C ARG A 104 22.60 -9.11 4.05
N PHE A 105 22.09 -8.21 4.90
CA PHE A 105 21.41 -8.59 6.13
C PHE A 105 20.03 -9.19 5.82
N ALA A 106 19.26 -8.49 4.97
CA ALA A 106 17.93 -8.90 4.54
C ALA A 106 17.92 -10.31 3.92
N ALA A 107 18.94 -10.65 3.13
CA ALA A 107 18.98 -11.91 2.38
C ALA A 107 19.38 -13.15 3.21
N GLY A 108 20.09 -13.01 4.33
CA GLY A 108 20.71 -14.19 4.95
C GLY A 108 21.15 -14.11 6.40
N HIS A 109 20.96 -12.98 7.09
CA HIS A 109 21.23 -12.93 8.52
C HIS A 109 20.00 -13.37 9.31
N ALA A 110 20.04 -14.60 9.82
CA ALA A 110 19.15 -15.02 10.88
C ALA A 110 19.64 -14.46 12.23
N VAL A 111 18.73 -13.90 13.02
CA VAL A 111 18.95 -13.81 14.47
C VAL A 111 18.96 -15.24 15.02
N GLU A 112 19.74 -15.51 16.07
CA GLU A 112 19.88 -16.87 16.62
C GLU A 112 18.51 -17.49 16.96
N GLY A 113 18.16 -18.58 16.29
CA GLY A 113 16.88 -19.27 16.45
C GLY A 113 15.73 -18.79 15.55
N GLU A 114 15.95 -17.80 14.68
CA GLU A 114 14.92 -17.24 13.79
C GLU A 114 15.21 -17.47 12.30
N HIS A 115 14.19 -17.31 11.46
CA HIS A 115 14.38 -17.33 10.01
C HIS A 115 15.08 -16.04 9.54
N PRO A 116 15.90 -16.09 8.46
CA PRO A 116 16.36 -14.89 7.79
C PRO A 116 15.19 -13.96 7.42
N PRO A 117 15.35 -12.62 7.49
CA PRO A 117 14.27 -11.67 7.24
C PRO A 117 13.54 -11.87 5.91
N LEU A 118 14.27 -12.23 4.85
CA LEU A 118 13.67 -12.56 3.55
C LEU A 118 12.73 -13.77 3.63
N LEU A 119 13.13 -14.84 4.32
CA LEU A 119 12.32 -16.05 4.43
C LEU A 119 11.09 -15.80 5.31
N ALA A 120 11.26 -15.08 6.44
CA ALA A 120 10.14 -14.69 7.29
C ALA A 120 9.10 -13.86 6.52
N LEU A 121 9.53 -12.86 5.75
CA LEU A 121 8.63 -12.05 4.94
C LEU A 121 7.91 -12.88 3.87
N VAL A 122 8.62 -13.81 3.23
CA VAL A 122 8.06 -14.72 2.22
C VAL A 122 6.96 -15.60 2.83
N ASP A 123 7.23 -16.20 3.98
CA ASP A 123 6.28 -17.08 4.68
C ASP A 123 5.04 -16.30 5.14
N ASP A 124 5.24 -15.10 5.68
CA ASP A 124 4.13 -14.24 6.11
C ASP A 124 3.29 -13.75 4.91
N LEU A 125 3.90 -13.44 3.76
CA LEU A 125 3.16 -13.09 2.54
C LEU A 125 2.36 -14.28 1.98
N ASP A 126 2.91 -15.50 2.03
CA ASP A 126 2.18 -16.71 1.61
C ASP A 126 0.98 -16.97 2.52
N LEU A 127 1.16 -16.85 3.85
CA LEU A 127 0.07 -16.99 4.82
C LEU A 127 -0.98 -15.88 4.66
N LEU A 128 -0.55 -14.64 4.41
CA LEU A 128 -1.47 -13.52 4.17
C LEU A 128 -2.30 -13.77 2.92
N GLY A 129 -1.68 -14.20 1.83
CA GLY A 129 -2.38 -14.55 0.59
C GLY A 129 -3.47 -15.60 0.82
N LEU A 130 -3.14 -16.68 1.53
CA LEU A 130 -4.13 -17.72 1.90
C LEU A 130 -5.27 -17.17 2.78
N THR A 131 -4.96 -16.23 3.67
CA THR A 131 -5.97 -15.62 4.55
C THR A 131 -6.96 -14.76 3.75
N VAL A 132 -6.47 -14.00 2.76
CA VAL A 132 -7.31 -13.22 1.85
C VAL A 132 -8.14 -14.13 0.94
N ASP A 133 -7.55 -15.20 0.40
CA ASP A 133 -8.27 -16.21 -0.41
C ASP A 133 -9.43 -16.85 0.40
N HIS A 134 -9.19 -17.16 1.68
CA HIS A 134 -10.25 -17.69 2.55
C HIS A 134 -11.33 -16.67 2.89
N ALA A 135 -10.97 -15.38 3.00
CA ALA A 135 -11.95 -14.31 3.16
C ALA A 135 -12.81 -14.16 1.90
N TYR A 136 -12.22 -14.24 0.71
CA TYR A 136 -12.94 -14.29 -0.56
C TYR A 136 -13.93 -15.46 -0.59
N ASP A 137 -13.49 -16.67 -0.27
CA ASP A 137 -14.35 -17.85 -0.22
C ASP A 137 -15.52 -17.68 0.76
N ALA A 138 -15.28 -17.05 1.92
CA ALA A 138 -16.30 -16.77 2.90
C ALA A 138 -17.34 -15.77 2.39
N VAL A 139 -16.90 -14.68 1.76
CA VAL A 139 -17.78 -13.66 1.17
C VAL A 139 -18.58 -14.25 0.02
N HIS A 140 -17.94 -14.99 -0.88
CA HIS A 140 -18.59 -15.64 -2.02
C HIS A 140 -19.68 -16.63 -1.58
N ARG A 141 -19.50 -17.29 -0.43
CA ARG A 141 -20.49 -18.22 0.16
C ARG A 141 -21.49 -17.54 1.10
N ALA A 142 -21.41 -16.23 1.29
CA ALA A 142 -22.18 -15.48 2.28
C ALA A 142 -22.07 -16.06 3.71
N ASP A 143 -20.86 -16.43 4.13
CA ASP A 143 -20.54 -16.99 5.46
C ASP A 143 -19.85 -15.94 6.36
N PRO A 144 -20.61 -15.15 7.14
CA PRO A 144 -20.07 -14.08 7.97
C PRO A 144 -19.21 -14.59 9.14
N ASP A 145 -19.45 -15.81 9.62
CA ASP A 145 -18.67 -16.39 10.72
C ASP A 145 -17.30 -16.85 10.24
N HIS A 146 -17.21 -17.39 9.03
CA HIS A 146 -15.93 -17.65 8.40
C HIS A 146 -15.18 -16.35 8.10
N ALA A 147 -15.84 -15.34 7.54
CA ALA A 147 -15.22 -14.04 7.29
C ALA A 147 -14.67 -13.39 8.58
N ARG A 148 -15.44 -13.45 9.69
CA ARG A 148 -15.01 -12.94 11.00
C ARG A 148 -13.78 -13.66 11.54
N ARG A 149 -13.68 -14.98 11.35
CA ARG A 149 -12.49 -15.77 11.73
C ARG A 149 -11.26 -15.35 10.93
N GLN A 150 -11.39 -15.12 9.62
CA GLN A 150 -10.27 -14.65 8.81
C GLN A 150 -9.81 -13.25 9.23
N ARG A 151 -10.74 -12.36 9.57
CA ARG A 151 -10.40 -11.06 10.17
C ARG A 151 -9.65 -11.21 11.50
N GLU A 152 -10.06 -12.14 12.36
CA GLU A 152 -9.35 -12.39 13.63
C GLU A 152 -7.91 -12.89 13.39
N VAL A 153 -7.70 -13.78 12.41
CA VAL A 153 -6.36 -14.17 11.97
C VAL A 153 -5.55 -12.95 11.53
N LEU A 154 -6.13 -12.04 10.76
CA LEU A 154 -5.47 -10.79 10.37
C LEU A 154 -5.05 -9.94 11.58
N LEU A 155 -5.97 -9.71 12.51
CA LEU A 155 -5.72 -8.90 13.71
C LEU A 155 -4.65 -9.49 14.62
N THR A 156 -4.58 -10.83 14.71
CA THR A 156 -3.65 -11.53 15.60
C THR A 156 -2.28 -11.76 14.99
N ARG A 157 -2.20 -12.04 13.68
CA ARG A 157 -0.95 -12.40 13.00
C ARG A 157 -0.30 -11.24 12.26
N PHE A 158 -1.10 -10.35 11.70
CA PHE A 158 -0.65 -9.31 10.76
C PHE A 158 -0.92 -7.91 11.33
N GLY A 159 -0.43 -7.67 12.55
CA GLY A 159 -0.58 -6.38 13.22
C GLY A 159 0.13 -5.26 12.45
N THR A 160 -0.54 -4.12 12.32
CA THR A 160 -0.01 -2.92 11.65
C THR A 160 0.11 -1.76 12.65
N THR A 161 1.08 -0.88 12.43
CA THR A 161 1.20 0.37 13.21
C THR A 161 0.35 1.48 12.59
N THR A 162 0.32 1.52 11.26
CA THR A 162 -0.51 2.39 10.45
C THR A 162 -1.95 1.91 10.51
N ARG A 163 -2.87 2.85 10.74
CA ARG A 163 -4.29 2.53 10.63
C ARG A 163 -4.67 2.44 9.14
N PRO A 164 -5.49 1.45 8.74
CA PRO A 164 -5.81 1.26 7.33
C PRO A 164 -6.47 2.46 6.64
N ASP A 165 -7.25 3.28 7.37
CA ASP A 165 -7.82 4.53 6.85
C ASP A 165 -6.74 5.50 6.36
N ARG A 166 -5.61 5.57 7.06
CA ARG A 166 -4.50 6.49 6.75
C ARG A 166 -3.72 6.13 5.50
N LEU A 167 -3.79 4.88 5.06
CA LEU A 167 -3.16 4.46 3.81
C LEU A 167 -4.04 4.79 2.60
N VAL A 168 -5.36 4.83 2.81
CA VAL A 168 -6.36 4.98 1.75
C VAL A 168 -6.73 6.43 1.51
N ASP A 169 -6.67 7.25 2.56
CA ASP A 169 -6.78 8.69 2.42
C ASP A 169 -5.53 9.22 1.73
N GLU A 170 -5.72 9.89 0.58
CA GLU A 170 -4.72 10.82 0.04
C GLU A 170 -4.31 11.71 1.21
N THR A 171 -3.01 11.74 1.57
CA THR A 171 -2.47 12.92 2.24
C THR A 171 -2.94 14.08 1.39
N GLY A 172 -3.91 14.86 1.90
CA GLY A 172 -4.59 15.93 1.17
C GLY A 172 -3.66 17.09 0.82
N VAL A 173 -2.36 16.84 0.68
CA VAL A 173 -1.35 17.72 0.13
C VAL A 173 -1.24 17.36 -1.34
N ARG A 174 -2.06 18.01 -2.15
CA ARG A 174 -1.86 18.06 -3.58
C ARG A 174 -0.84 19.15 -3.89
N PRO A 175 -0.20 19.15 -5.07
CA PRO A 175 0.74 20.20 -5.45
C PRO A 175 0.11 21.60 -5.35
N GLU A 176 -1.20 21.70 -5.65
CA GLU A 176 -2.04 22.89 -5.51
C GLU A 176 -2.38 23.28 -4.06
N HIS A 177 -2.11 22.43 -3.08
CA HIS A 177 -2.25 22.72 -1.64
C HIS A 177 -0.93 23.13 -0.97
N LEU A 178 0.17 23.18 -1.73
CA LEU A 178 1.41 23.77 -1.28
C LEU A 178 1.27 25.30 -1.36
N ASP A 179 1.51 25.98 -0.25
CA ASP A 179 1.51 27.45 -0.22
C ASP A 179 2.69 27.98 -1.06
N GLU A 180 2.39 28.67 -2.16
CA GLU A 180 3.38 29.29 -3.04
C GLU A 180 4.34 30.20 -2.26
N GLN A 181 3.86 30.86 -1.21
CA GLN A 181 4.69 31.74 -0.38
C GLN A 181 5.72 30.95 0.45
N VAL A 182 5.35 29.75 0.94
CA VAL A 182 6.26 28.86 1.67
C VAL A 182 7.28 28.23 0.73
N LEU A 183 6.89 27.90 -0.50
CA LEU A 183 7.80 27.40 -1.53
C LEU A 183 8.85 28.45 -1.89
N ASP A 184 8.41 29.70 -2.11
CA ASP A 184 9.28 30.82 -2.44
C ASP A 184 10.23 31.19 -1.29
N ASP A 185 9.72 31.25 -0.06
CA ASP A 185 10.53 31.55 1.15
C ASP A 185 11.66 30.52 1.37
N HIS A 186 11.44 29.27 0.92
CA HIS A 186 12.41 28.19 1.02
C HIS A 186 13.16 27.89 -0.29
N GLY A 187 12.91 28.66 -1.36
CA GLY A 187 13.54 28.48 -2.66
C GLY A 187 13.28 27.12 -3.29
N LEU A 188 12.11 26.53 -3.02
CA LEU A 188 11.69 25.23 -3.54
C LEU A 188 10.87 25.42 -4.83
N GLN A 189 11.10 24.55 -5.81
CA GLN A 189 10.30 24.44 -7.03
C GLN A 189 9.52 23.13 -7.00
N VAL A 190 8.25 23.17 -7.40
CA VAL A 190 7.41 21.97 -7.52
C VAL A 190 7.73 21.29 -8.84
N GLY A 191 8.16 20.04 -8.77
CA GLY A 191 8.39 19.22 -9.96
C GLY A 191 7.10 18.85 -10.71
N GLU A 192 7.23 18.34 -11.93
CA GLU A 192 6.11 17.77 -12.70
C GLU A 192 5.42 16.59 -11.97
N ASP A 193 6.13 15.97 -11.04
CA ASP A 193 5.68 14.93 -10.12
C ASP A 193 4.97 15.48 -8.88
N GLY A 194 4.85 16.80 -8.75
CA GLY A 194 4.21 17.44 -7.61
C GLY A 194 5.08 17.53 -6.36
N ILE A 195 6.37 17.16 -6.45
CA ILE A 195 7.27 17.08 -5.30
C ILE A 195 8.09 18.38 -5.21
N PRO A 196 8.08 19.10 -4.07
CA PRO A 196 8.94 20.25 -3.83
C PRO A 196 10.43 19.86 -3.80
N ARG A 197 11.26 20.53 -4.60
CA ARG A 197 12.71 20.29 -4.68
C ARG A 197 13.48 21.59 -4.82
N LEU A 198 14.72 21.61 -4.36
CA LEU A 198 15.62 22.72 -4.65
C LEU A 198 15.91 22.76 -6.16
N PRO A 199 15.97 23.95 -6.79
CA PRO A 199 16.38 24.08 -8.17
C PRO A 199 17.78 23.50 -8.35
N VAL A 200 17.94 22.67 -9.37
CA VAL A 200 19.26 22.17 -9.77
C VAL A 200 20.04 23.37 -10.33
N PRO A 201 21.19 23.75 -9.73
CA PRO A 201 22.01 24.82 -10.29
C PRO A 201 22.44 24.45 -11.71
N GLU A 202 22.44 25.41 -12.64
CA GLU A 202 23.03 25.19 -13.96
C GLU A 202 24.47 24.71 -13.77
N GLN A 203 24.74 23.47 -14.14
CA GLN A 203 26.10 22.96 -14.11
C GLN A 203 26.90 23.75 -15.14
N PRO A 204 28.04 24.36 -14.77
CA PRO A 204 28.87 25.05 -15.74
C PRO A 204 29.25 24.09 -16.87
N ASP A 205 29.21 24.59 -18.10
CA ASP A 205 29.52 23.81 -19.30
C ASP A 205 30.84 23.05 -19.08
N PRO A 206 30.85 21.70 -19.20
CA PRO A 206 32.06 20.91 -19.03
C PRO A 206 33.21 21.32 -19.96
N HIS A 207 32.94 22.13 -20.99
CA HIS A 207 33.92 22.63 -21.94
C HIS A 207 34.49 24.02 -21.62
N HIS A 208 34.10 24.66 -20.50
CA HIS A 208 34.54 26.03 -20.19
C HIS A 208 36.02 26.23 -19.80
N ALA A 209 36.84 25.18 -19.76
CA ALA A 209 38.20 25.24 -19.22
C ALA A 209 39.36 25.34 -20.26
N GLN A 210 39.11 25.63 -21.54
CA GLN A 210 40.19 25.59 -22.56
C GLN A 210 40.59 26.91 -23.24
N ASP A 211 39.87 28.02 -23.05
CA ASP A 211 40.14 29.25 -23.82
C ASP A 211 41.06 30.29 -23.14
N GLY A 212 41.73 29.92 -22.04
CA GLY A 212 42.49 30.86 -21.20
C GLY A 212 44.02 30.81 -21.27
N GLN A 213 44.63 29.90 -22.04
CA GLN A 213 46.09 29.72 -22.04
C GLN A 213 46.70 29.74 -23.44
N THR A 214 46.71 30.90 -24.07
CA THR A 214 47.64 31.19 -25.18
C THR A 214 48.40 32.49 -24.87
N GLN A 215 49.45 32.32 -24.05
CA GLN A 215 50.80 32.74 -24.40
C GLN A 215 51.02 34.25 -24.70
N GLU A 216 51.12 35.05 -23.63
CA GLU A 216 52.10 36.13 -23.60
C GLU A 216 53.47 35.49 -23.33
N ASP A 217 54.34 35.42 -24.35
CA ASP A 217 55.78 35.65 -24.15
C ASP A 217 56.55 35.67 -25.48
N THR A 218 57.28 36.78 -25.65
CA THR A 218 58.42 37.07 -26.55
C THR A 218 58.16 37.48 -28.00
#